data_AF-A0A4Y7PNN9-F1
#
_entry.id   AF-A0A4Y7PNN9-F1
#
_cell.length_a   1.000
_cell.length_b   1.000
_cell.length_c   1.000
_cell.angle_alpha   90.00
_cell.angle_beta   90.00
_cell.angle_gamma   90.00
#
_symmetry.space_group_name_H-M   'P 1'
#
loop_
_entity.id
_entity.type
_entity.pdbx_description
1 polymer ?
#
loop_
_entity_poly.entity_id
_entity_poly.type
_entity_poly.pdbx_seq_one_letter_code
_entity_poly.pdbx_strand_id
1 'polypeptide(L)'
;MAYEAAIDAQIPQHLIDVYEISVMKMDAAWYAERAGVDRWAQAKMEERAVSAALPYFERDMDAVGAAPFVTAPIVKQDAWDSFVRDLVCYEGNAEVDLALSLIPRQNLTKRQMVPTRL
;
A
#
# COMPACT_ATOMS: atom_id res chain seq x y z
N MET A 1 -8.03 -3.58 -28.06
CA MET A 1 -7.36 -4.15 -26.88
C MET A 1 -8.02 -3.57 -25.64
N ALA A 2 -7.49 -3.79 -24.43
CA ALA A 2 -8.11 -3.31 -23.20
C ALA A 2 -8.22 -1.77 -23.13
N TYR A 3 -7.21 -1.05 -23.67
CA TYR A 3 -7.21 0.40 -23.71
C TYR A 3 -8.34 0.97 -24.58
N GLU A 4 -8.44 0.52 -25.83
CA GLU A 4 -9.48 1.00 -26.76
C GLU A 4 -10.88 0.61 -26.27
N ALA A 5 -11.03 -0.58 -25.69
CA ALA A 5 -12.28 -0.99 -25.06
C ALA A 5 -12.66 -0.09 -23.87
N ALA A 6 -11.69 0.37 -23.09
CA ALA A 6 -11.93 1.31 -21.99
C ALA A 6 -12.35 2.70 -22.52
N ILE A 7 -11.78 3.15 -23.64
CA ILE A 7 -12.19 4.39 -24.31
C ILE A 7 -13.63 4.26 -24.84
N ASP A 8 -13.94 3.16 -25.53
CA ASP A 8 -15.29 2.89 -26.07
C ASP A 8 -16.34 2.79 -24.95
N ALA A 9 -15.96 2.21 -23.80
CA ALA A 9 -16.81 2.12 -22.61
C ALA A 9 -16.84 3.40 -21.77
N GLN A 10 -16.17 4.47 -22.21
CA GLN A 10 -16.09 5.77 -21.52
C GLN A 10 -15.62 5.65 -20.07
N ILE A 11 -14.65 4.77 -19.81
CA ILE A 11 -14.02 4.64 -18.49
C ILE A 11 -13.37 5.97 -18.12
N PRO A 12 -13.51 6.43 -16.86
CA PRO A 12 -12.88 7.67 -16.40
C PRO A 12 -11.37 7.71 -16.63
N GLN A 13 -10.85 8.86 -17.07
CA GLN A 13 -9.44 9.02 -17.44
C GLN A 13 -8.47 8.65 -16.32
N HIS A 14 -8.81 8.94 -15.05
CA HIS A 14 -7.91 8.63 -13.93
C HIS A 14 -7.69 7.11 -13.75
N LEU A 15 -8.65 6.26 -14.14
CA LEU A 15 -8.46 4.81 -14.15
C LEU A 15 -7.62 4.36 -15.35
N ILE A 16 -7.81 4.99 -16.51
CA ILE A 16 -7.02 4.74 -17.71
C ILE A 16 -5.54 5.10 -17.46
N ASP A 17 -5.27 6.26 -16.86
CA ASP A 17 -3.92 6.72 -16.53
C ASP A 17 -3.21 5.73 -15.58
N VAL A 18 -3.93 5.21 -14.57
CA VAL A 18 -3.40 4.19 -13.65
C VAL A 18 -3.11 2.89 -14.38
N TYR A 19 -3.98 2.46 -15.31
CA TYR A 19 -3.76 1.27 -16.12
C TYR A 19 -2.52 1.41 -17.02
N GLU A 20 -2.40 2.52 -17.74
CA GLU A 20 -1.28 2.78 -18.65
C GLU A 20 0.07 2.75 -17.93
N ILE A 21 0.19 3.45 -16.80
CA ILE A 21 1.46 3.44 -16.04
C ILE A 21 1.74 2.08 -15.42
N SER A 22 0.70 1.34 -15.01
CA SER A 22 0.86 -0.03 -14.50
C SER A 22 1.42 -0.97 -15.57
N VAL A 23 0.90 -0.90 -16.80
CA VAL A 23 1.43 -1.66 -17.95
C VAL A 23 2.85 -1.24 -18.28
N MET A 24 3.14 0.06 -18.29
CA MET A 24 4.49 0.58 -18.53
C MET A 24 5.49 0.04 -17.50
N LYS A 25 5.10 -0.04 -16.22
CA LYS A 25 5.95 -0.55 -15.14
C LYS A 25 6.25 -2.04 -15.24
N MET A 26 5.44 -2.82 -15.97
CA MET A 26 5.74 -4.24 -16.21
C MET A 26 7.01 -4.44 -17.06
N ASP A 27 7.35 -3.47 -17.92
CA ASP A 27 8.59 -3.47 -18.70
C ASP A 27 9.22 -2.06 -18.79
N ALA A 28 9.46 -1.47 -17.62
CA ALA A 28 9.95 -0.11 -17.50
C ALA A 28 11.30 0.14 -18.22
N ALA A 29 12.14 -0.89 -18.33
CA ALA A 29 13.43 -0.77 -19.01
C ALA A 29 13.23 -0.58 -20.52
N TRP A 30 12.31 -1.34 -21.14
CA TRP A 30 11.97 -1.15 -22.54
C TRP A 30 11.49 0.27 -22.83
N TYR A 31 10.61 0.85 -22.00
CA TYR A 31 10.15 2.22 -22.20
C TYR A 31 11.25 3.27 -22.00
N ALA A 32 12.17 3.04 -21.07
CA ALA A 32 13.32 3.92 -20.86
C ALA A 32 14.30 3.89 -22.05
N GLU A 33 14.54 2.71 -22.63
CA GLU A 33 15.52 2.53 -23.70
C GLU A 33 14.97 2.76 -25.11
N ARG A 34 13.69 2.45 -25.33
CA ARG A 34 13.07 2.41 -26.67
C ARG A 34 11.99 3.46 -26.89
N ALA A 35 11.31 3.90 -25.83
CA ALA A 35 10.24 4.89 -25.92
C ALA A 35 10.65 6.28 -25.37
N GLY A 36 11.87 6.42 -24.84
CA GLY A 36 12.38 7.69 -24.31
C GLY A 36 11.71 8.16 -23.02
N VAL A 37 11.02 7.25 -22.31
CA VAL A 37 10.38 7.56 -21.03
C VAL A 37 11.29 7.05 -19.91
N ASP A 38 12.19 7.91 -19.43
CA ASP A 38 13.14 7.55 -18.39
C ASP A 38 12.45 7.14 -17.07
N ARG A 39 13.20 6.49 -16.17
CA ARG A 39 12.67 5.93 -14.91
C ARG A 39 12.07 7.00 -13.99
N TRP A 40 12.59 8.22 -14.03
CA TRP A 40 12.08 9.32 -13.21
C TRP A 40 10.78 9.89 -13.79
N ALA A 41 10.67 9.96 -15.12
CA ALA A 41 9.44 10.30 -15.82
C ALA A 41 8.34 9.28 -15.50
N GLN A 42 8.65 7.98 -15.54
CA GLN A 42 7.71 6.93 -15.15
C GLN A 42 7.24 7.08 -13.69
N ALA A 43 8.15 7.34 -12.75
CA ALA A 43 7.78 7.56 -11.35
C ALA A 43 6.85 8.77 -11.16
N LYS A 44 7.11 9.88 -11.84
CA LYS A 44 6.22 11.07 -11.82
C LYS A 44 4.87 10.80 -12.47
N MET A 45 4.84 10.01 -13.55
CA MET A 45 3.58 9.60 -14.18
C MET A 45 2.73 8.75 -13.22
N GLU A 46 3.37 7.83 -12.48
CA GLU A 46 2.71 7.02 -11.46
C GLU A 46 2.15 7.88 -10.34
N GLU A 47 2.98 8.74 -9.76
CA GLU A 47 2.57 9.66 -8.70
C GLU A 47 1.36 10.50 -9.14
N ARG A 48 1.40 11.06 -10.36
CA ARG A 48 0.29 11.85 -10.91
C ARG A 48 -0.98 11.01 -11.08
N ALA A 49 -0.87 9.82 -11.67
CA ALA A 49 -2.00 8.95 -11.93
C ALA A 49 -2.68 8.50 -10.63
N VAL A 50 -1.89 8.02 -9.65
CA VAL A 50 -2.40 7.58 -8.35
C VAL A 50 -3.01 8.74 -7.57
N SER A 51 -2.34 9.90 -7.54
CA SER A 51 -2.86 11.09 -6.85
C SER A 51 -4.16 11.59 -7.46
N ALA A 52 -4.31 11.52 -8.79
CA ALA A 52 -5.54 11.91 -9.48
C ALA A 52 -6.69 10.91 -9.25
N ALA A 53 -6.38 9.63 -9.07
CA ALA A 53 -7.36 8.58 -8.81
C ALA A 53 -7.86 8.56 -7.36
N LEU A 54 -7.00 8.92 -6.40
CA LEU A 54 -7.28 8.79 -4.96
C LEU A 54 -8.60 9.46 -4.49
N PRO A 55 -8.97 10.68 -4.93
CA PRO A 55 -10.24 11.30 -4.55
C PRO A 55 -11.49 10.52 -4.98
N TYR A 56 -11.36 9.64 -5.98
CA TYR A 56 -12.45 8.87 -6.55
C TYR A 56 -12.46 7.41 -6.10
N PHE A 57 -11.43 6.98 -5.36
CA PHE A 57 -11.17 5.57 -5.07
C PHE A 57 -12.37 4.84 -4.47
N GLU A 58 -13.00 5.40 -3.43
CA GLU A 58 -14.18 4.80 -2.79
C GLU A 58 -15.35 4.65 -3.77
N ARG A 59 -15.66 5.71 -4.52
CA ARG A 59 -16.75 5.71 -5.50
C ARG A 59 -16.53 4.66 -6.59
N ASP A 60 -15.29 4.56 -7.08
CA ASP A 60 -14.98 3.63 -8.16
C ASP A 60 -14.98 2.18 -7.65
N MET A 61 -14.55 1.94 -6.41
CA MET A 61 -14.66 0.65 -5.74
C MET A 61 -16.12 0.22 -5.56
N ASP A 62 -17.00 1.13 -5.15
CA ASP A 62 -18.43 0.87 -5.03
C ASP A 62 -19.06 0.51 -6.39
N ALA A 63 -18.63 1.18 -7.48
CA ALA A 63 -19.14 0.95 -8.83
C ALA A 63 -18.85 -0.46 -9.36
N VAL A 64 -17.81 -1.14 -8.86
CA VAL A 64 -17.51 -2.54 -9.19
C VAL A 64 -18.60 -3.49 -8.66
N GLY A 65 -19.31 -3.09 -7.60
CA GLY A 65 -20.38 -3.91 -7.02
C GLY A 65 -19.86 -5.17 -6.30
N ALA A 66 -18.58 -5.19 -5.91
CA ALA A 66 -17.97 -6.34 -5.26
C ALA A 66 -18.39 -6.52 -3.79
N ALA A 67 -18.91 -5.47 -3.14
CA ALA A 67 -19.22 -5.45 -1.72
C ALA A 67 -20.03 -6.65 -1.18
N PRO A 68 -21.05 -7.18 -1.89
CA PRO A 68 -21.82 -8.35 -1.42
C PRO A 68 -21.01 -9.65 -1.39
N PHE A 69 -19.89 -9.72 -2.12
CA PHE A 69 -19.05 -10.92 -2.25
C PHE A 69 -17.81 -10.86 -1.36
N VAL A 70 -17.58 -9.75 -0.66
CA VAL A 70 -16.44 -9.58 0.24
C VAL A 70 -16.69 -10.34 1.54
N THR A 71 -15.84 -11.33 1.82
CA THR A 71 -15.83 -12.09 3.08
C THR A 71 -14.73 -11.65 4.05
N ALA A 72 -13.82 -10.79 3.59
CA ALA A 72 -12.67 -10.35 4.37
C ALA A 72 -13.12 -9.43 5.54
N PRO A 73 -12.82 -9.77 6.80
CA PRO A 73 -13.27 -8.99 7.97
C PRO A 73 -12.65 -7.59 8.02
N ILE A 74 -11.47 -7.39 7.43
CA ILE A 74 -10.74 -6.10 7.41
C ILE A 74 -11.52 -4.97 6.72
N VAL A 75 -12.54 -5.29 5.92
CA VAL A 75 -13.29 -4.29 5.14
C VAL A 75 -14.31 -3.52 5.98
N LYS A 76 -14.73 -4.06 7.14
CA LYS A 76 -15.67 -3.38 8.05
C LYS A 76 -15.09 -3.36 9.46
N GLN A 77 -15.16 -2.20 10.11
CA GLN A 77 -14.62 -2.02 11.46
C GLN A 77 -15.16 -3.07 12.45
N ASP A 78 -16.48 -3.27 12.51
CA ASP A 78 -17.08 -4.23 13.45
C ASP A 78 -16.67 -5.69 13.16
N ALA A 79 -16.53 -6.05 11.89
CA ALA A 79 -16.11 -7.38 11.47
C ALA A 79 -14.63 -7.61 11.79
N TRP A 80 -13.79 -6.58 11.57
CA TRP A 80 -12.39 -6.58 11.97
C TRP A 80 -12.23 -6.74 13.47
N ASP A 81 -12.97 -5.97 14.26
CA ASP A 81 -12.90 -6.02 15.71
C ASP A 81 -13.38 -7.38 16.25
N SER A 82 -14.42 -7.97 15.65
CA SER A 82 -14.84 -9.34 15.99
C SER A 82 -13.77 -10.37 15.66
N PHE A 83 -13.21 -10.29 14.44
CA PHE A 83 -12.15 -11.17 14.00
C PHE A 83 -10.94 -11.12 14.95
N VAL A 84 -10.48 -9.91 15.33
CA VAL A 84 -9.35 -9.72 16.24
C VAL A 84 -9.64 -10.29 17.63
N ARG A 85 -10.86 -10.14 18.15
CA ARG A 85 -11.26 -10.71 19.46
C ARG A 85 -11.24 -12.23 19.49
N ASP A 86 -11.51 -12.88 18.36
CA ASP A 86 -11.57 -14.34 18.27
C ASP A 86 -10.19 -15.00 18.08
N LEU A 87 -9.12 -14.21 17.91
CA LEU A 87 -7.77 -14.73 17.76
C LEU A 87 -7.22 -15.27 19.09
N VAL A 88 -6.62 -16.45 19.05
CA VAL A 88 -5.90 -17.02 20.19
C VAL A 88 -4.62 -16.23 20.43
N CYS A 89 -4.56 -15.54 21.57
CA CYS A 89 -3.34 -14.91 22.04
C CYS A 89 -2.44 -15.94 22.75
N TYR A 90 -1.19 -16.02 22.31
CA TYR A 90 -0.15 -16.79 23.00
C TYR A 90 0.79 -15.81 23.71
N GLU A 91 0.93 -15.98 25.01
CA GLU A 91 1.90 -15.22 25.81
C GLU A 91 3.06 -16.14 26.19
N GLY A 92 4.28 -15.60 26.14
CA GLY A 92 5.49 -16.29 26.57
C GLY A 92 5.99 -15.71 27.88
N ASN A 93 6.22 -16.56 28.90
CA ASN A 93 6.86 -16.16 30.15
C ASN A 93 8.37 -16.41 30.12
N ALA A 94 9.02 -16.08 29.00
CA ALA A 94 10.46 -16.26 28.89
C ALA A 94 11.17 -15.24 29.80
N GLU A 95 11.80 -15.74 30.86
CA GLU A 95 12.71 -14.93 31.66
C GLU A 95 14.04 -14.82 30.92
N VAL A 96 14.40 -13.60 30.53
CA VAL A 96 15.73 -13.31 30.00
C VAL A 96 16.69 -13.21 31.18
N ASP A 97 17.50 -14.24 31.41
CA ASP A 97 18.67 -14.12 32.28
C ASP A 97 19.72 -13.24 31.60
N LEU A 98 19.63 -11.94 31.88
CA LEU A 98 20.59 -10.92 31.45
C LEU A 98 22.01 -11.13 32.03
N ALA A 99 22.21 -12.08 32.95
CA ALA A 99 23.54 -12.46 33.42
C ALA A 99 24.23 -13.47 32.48
N LEU A 100 23.45 -14.23 31.70
CA LEU A 100 23.95 -15.20 30.70
C LEU A 100 23.95 -14.64 29.26
N SER A 101 23.44 -13.43 29.04
CA SER A 101 23.55 -12.79 27.73
C SER A 101 25.01 -12.43 27.44
N LEU A 102 25.59 -13.01 26.39
CA LEU A 102 26.89 -12.62 25.81
C LEU A 102 26.92 -11.17 25.29
N ILE A 103 25.77 -10.48 25.33
CA ILE A 103 25.62 -9.09 24.94
C ILE A 103 25.83 -8.22 26.18
N PRO A 104 26.86 -7.36 26.21
CA PRO A 104 27.06 -6.44 27.33
C PRO A 104 25.86 -5.52 27.51
N ARG A 105 25.34 -5.42 28.74
CA ARG A 105 24.26 -4.50 29.12
C ARG A 105 24.64 -3.07 28.76
N GLN A 106 23.93 -2.48 27.79
CA GLN A 106 24.01 -1.04 27.54
C GLN A 106 23.15 -0.33 28.60
N ASN A 107 23.81 0.33 29.56
CA ASN A 107 23.13 1.24 30.48
C ASN A 107 22.63 2.47 29.70
N LEU A 108 21.40 2.42 29.21
CA LEU A 108 20.69 3.60 28.74
C LEU A 108 20.34 4.46 29.97
N THR A 109 21.34 5.23 30.41
CA THR A 109 21.14 6.30 31.37
C THR A 109 20.15 7.27 30.74
N LYS A 110 19.05 7.58 31.45
CA LYS A 110 18.05 8.57 31.04
C LYS A 110 18.72 9.90 30.70
N ARG A 111 19.09 10.12 29.43
CA ARG A 111 19.43 11.42 28.84
C ARG A 111 19.64 11.30 27.34
N GLN A 112 18.53 11.34 26.60
CA GLN A 112 18.36 12.25 25.47
C GLN A 112 16.91 12.13 24.98
N MET A 113 16.04 12.98 25.53
CA MET A 113 14.89 13.46 24.77
C MET A 113 15.47 14.20 23.55
N VAL A 114 15.30 13.64 22.37
CA VAL A 114 15.43 14.41 21.13
C VAL A 114 14.13 15.20 21.01
N PRO A 115 14.14 16.54 21.04
CA PRO A 115 12.93 17.30 20.82
C PRO A 115 12.52 17.10 19.37
N THR A 116 11.35 16.49 19.16
CA THR A 116 10.65 16.53 17.88
C THR A 116 10.38 18.00 17.57
N ARG A 117 11.17 18.60 16.68
CA ARG A 117 10.80 19.86 16.06
C ARG A 117 9.76 19.55 14.99
N LEU A 118 8.56 20.09 15.18
CA LEU A 118 7.67 20.47 14.09
C LEU A 118 8.34 21.57 13.25
#